data_AF-A0A0L7M4J5-F1
#
_entry.id   AF-A0A0L7M4J5-F1
#
_cell.length_a   1.000
_cell.length_b   1.000
_cell.length_c   1.000
_cell.angle_alpha   90.00
_cell.angle_beta   90.00
_cell.angle_gamma   90.00
#
_symmetry.space_group_name_H-M   'P 1'
#
loop_
_entity.id
_entity.type
_entity.pdbx_description
1 polymer ?
#
loop_
_entity_poly.entity_id
_entity_poly.type
_entity_poly.pdbx_seq_one_letter_code
_entity_poly.pdbx_strand_id
1 'polypeptide(L)'
;MKYSFADLRDIIKGTDLWDQNNDAKRLQENFKIIYGKIKGTLGAKYARDDPPYTNLRQNWWEAMKCRIPELRAVPDKQGYLRHKFECYRKY
;
A
#
# COMPACT_ATOMS: atom_id res chain seq x y z
N MET A 1 4.90 20.17 -0.87
CA MET A 1 4.15 19.21 -0.03
C MET A 1 4.25 17.79 -0.58
N LYS A 2 5.43 17.15 -0.54
CA LYS A 2 5.61 15.74 -0.96
C LYS A 2 5.73 14.77 0.22
N TYR A 3 6.00 15.30 1.42
CA TYR A 3 6.35 14.54 2.61
C TYR A 3 5.15 13.80 3.23
N SER A 4 4.02 14.48 3.45
CA SER A 4 2.82 13.85 4.05
C SER A 4 2.27 12.65 3.27
N PHE A 5 2.47 12.61 1.95
CA PHE A 5 2.02 11.49 1.13
C PHE A 5 2.96 10.28 1.21
N ALA A 6 4.27 10.53 1.34
CA ALA A 6 5.26 9.48 1.58
C ALA A 6 5.11 8.88 2.99
N ASP A 7 4.81 9.71 3.99
CA ASP A 7 4.55 9.25 5.35
C ASP A 7 3.30 8.37 5.40
N LEU A 8 2.20 8.78 4.75
CA LEU A 8 0.99 7.97 4.63
C LEU A 8 1.25 6.62 3.94
N ARG A 9 2.05 6.63 2.87
CA ARG A 9 2.47 5.40 2.18
C ARG A 9 3.19 4.47 3.15
N ASP A 10 4.13 4.99 3.92
CA ASP A 10 4.96 4.18 4.80
C ASP A 10 4.15 3.66 6.00
N ILE A 11 3.16 4.42 6.49
CA ILE A 11 2.17 3.96 7.48
C ILE A 11 1.34 2.79 6.93
N ILE A 12 0.81 2.92 5.71
CA ILE A 12 -0.05 1.89 5.08
C ILE A 12 0.73 0.60 4.81
N LYS A 13 1.98 0.71 4.35
CA LYS A 13 2.87 -0.44 4.13
C LYS A 13 3.40 -1.05 5.45
N GLY A 14 3.36 -0.30 6.55
CA GLY A 14 3.96 -0.70 7.83
C GLY A 14 5.49 -0.56 7.85
N THR A 15 6.04 0.34 7.04
CA THR A 15 7.48 0.69 7.00
C THR A 15 7.76 2.03 7.66
N ASP A 16 6.74 2.69 8.19
CA ASP A 16 6.88 3.93 8.95
C ASP A 16 7.67 3.69 10.23
N LEU A 17 8.56 4.63 10.54
CA LEU A 17 9.49 4.53 11.68
C LEU A 17 8.89 5.09 12.98
N TRP A 18 7.69 5.67 12.92
CA TRP A 18 7.00 6.22 14.09
C TRP A 18 6.26 5.12 14.87
N ASP A 19 7.00 4.23 15.52
CA ASP A 19 6.45 3.07 16.23
C ASP A 19 6.40 3.23 17.77
N GLN A 20 6.95 4.32 18.31
CA GLN A 20 7.07 4.52 19.75
C GLN A 20 5.79 5.07 20.41
N ASN A 21 4.82 5.55 19.62
CA ASN A 21 3.54 6.04 20.13
C ASN A 21 2.49 4.92 20.19
N ASN A 22 1.75 4.82 21.30
CA ASN A 22 0.67 3.85 21.50
C ASN A 22 -0.42 3.97 20.42
N ASP A 23 -0.71 5.18 19.93
CA ASP A 23 -1.70 5.36 18.86
C ASP A 23 -1.23 4.76 17.52
N ALA A 24 0.05 4.93 17.19
CA ALA A 24 0.64 4.35 15.98
C ALA A 24 0.67 2.82 16.06
N LYS A 25 0.99 2.25 17.23
CA LYS A 25 0.92 0.80 17.46
C LYS A 25 -0.50 0.26 17.27
N ARG A 26 -1.49 0.90 17.91
CA ARG A 26 -2.91 0.54 17.78
C ARG A 26 -3.39 0.62 16.32
N LEU A 27 -2.95 1.64 15.59
CA LEU A 27 -3.24 1.77 14.16
C LEU A 27 -2.64 0.60 13.35
N GLN A 28 -1.39 0.23 13.60
CA GLN A 28 -0.75 -0.91 12.93
C GLN A 28 -1.41 -2.26 13.29
N GLU A 29 -1.87 -2.44 14.53
CA GLU A 29 -2.65 -3.61 14.95
C GLU A 29 -3.98 -3.71 14.22
N ASN A 30 -4.71 -2.59 14.11
CA ASN A 30 -5.95 -2.52 13.33
C ASN A 30 -5.70 -2.87 11.87
N PHE A 31 -4.60 -2.40 11.28
CA PHE A 31 -4.25 -2.80 9.92
C PHE A 31 -3.95 -4.28 9.80
N LYS A 32 -3.25 -4.92 10.76
CA LYS A 32 -3.06 -6.38 10.75
C LYS A 32 -4.40 -7.11 10.72
N ILE A 33 -5.39 -6.65 11.48
CA ILE A 33 -6.74 -7.24 11.47
C ILE A 33 -7.41 -7.07 10.09
N ILE A 34 -7.38 -5.86 9.53
CA ILE A 34 -7.99 -5.56 8.22
C ILE A 34 -7.34 -6.38 7.11
N TYR A 35 -6.00 -6.37 7.01
CA TYR A 35 -5.27 -7.10 5.98
C TYR A 35 -5.34 -8.62 6.18
N GLY A 36 -5.49 -9.11 7.42
CA GLY A 36 -5.81 -10.52 7.68
C GLY A 36 -7.16 -10.93 7.10
N LYS A 37 -8.20 -10.09 7.25
CA LYS A 37 -9.51 -10.34 6.63
C LYS A 37 -9.44 -10.29 5.10
N ILE A 38 -8.72 -9.31 4.53
CA ILE A 38 -8.51 -9.20 3.08
C ILE A 38 -7.72 -10.40 2.54
N LYS A 39 -6.66 -10.84 3.23
CA LYS A 39 -5.93 -12.06 2.87
C LYS A 39 -6.86 -13.27 2.80
N GLY A 40 -7.76 -13.40 3.77
CA GLY A 40 -8.77 -14.47 3.82
C GLY A 40 -9.68 -14.52 2.58
N THR A 41 -9.98 -13.38 1.95
CA THR A 41 -10.79 -13.34 0.72
C THR A 41 -9.99 -13.55 -0.57
N LEU A 42 -8.67 -13.29 -0.54
CA LEU A 42 -7.78 -13.40 -1.70
C LEU A 42 -7.14 -14.79 -1.89
N GLY A 43 -7.43 -15.73 -0.99
CA GLY A 43 -7.06 -17.15 -1.13
C GLY A 43 -5.55 -17.38 -1.28
N ALA A 44 -5.17 -18.18 -2.29
CA ALA A 44 -3.80 -18.67 -2.47
C ALA A 44 -2.76 -17.58 -2.78
N LYS A 45 -3.17 -16.44 -3.37
CA LYS A 45 -2.25 -15.39 -3.86
C LYS A 45 -1.33 -14.83 -2.76
N TYR A 46 -1.83 -14.79 -1.52
CA TYR A 46 -1.10 -14.28 -0.36
C TYR A 46 -0.99 -15.33 0.76
N ALA A 47 -1.13 -16.63 0.45
CA ALA A 47 -1.20 -17.67 1.48
C ALA A 47 -0.01 -17.64 2.46
N ARG A 48 1.20 -17.39 1.95
CA ARG A 48 2.46 -17.31 2.71
C ARG A 48 2.82 -15.90 3.19
N ASP A 49 1.93 -14.92 3.01
CA ASP A 49 2.17 -13.55 3.49
C ASP A 49 1.66 -13.45 4.92
N ASP A 50 2.54 -13.64 5.88
CA ASP A 50 2.21 -13.60 7.32
C ASP A 50 2.19 -12.15 7.84
N PRO A 51 1.56 -11.88 9.00
CA PRO A 51 1.58 -10.56 9.60
C PRO A 51 3.01 -9.99 9.64
N PRO A 52 3.24 -8.74 9.19
CA PRO A 52 2.25 -7.69 8.98
C PRO A 52 1.63 -7.62 7.56
N TYR A 53 1.73 -8.68 6.75
CA TYR A 53 1.18 -8.76 5.39
C TYR A 53 1.85 -7.79 4.40
N THR A 54 3.18 -7.74 4.44
CA THR A 54 3.98 -6.75 3.72
C THR A 54 3.71 -6.78 2.21
N ASN A 55 3.61 -7.96 1.59
CA ASN A 55 3.40 -8.07 0.16
C ASN A 55 1.98 -7.63 -0.25
N LEU A 56 0.97 -8.03 0.52
CA LEU A 56 -0.41 -7.62 0.33
C LEU A 56 -0.55 -6.10 0.46
N ARG A 57 0.01 -5.51 1.52
CA ARG A 57 0.00 -4.06 1.74
C ARG A 57 0.68 -3.28 0.62
N GLN A 58 1.84 -3.75 0.15
CA GLN A 58 2.54 -3.13 -0.97
C GLN A 58 1.71 -3.19 -2.25
N ASN A 59 1.17 -4.36 -2.60
CA ASN A 59 0.34 -4.49 -3.79
C ASN A 59 -0.96 -3.68 -3.70
N TRP A 60 -1.57 -3.61 -2.51
CA TRP A 60 -2.73 -2.77 -2.26
C TRP A 60 -2.41 -1.29 -2.51
N TRP A 61 -1.27 -0.81 -2.00
CA TRP A 61 -0.80 0.56 -2.26
C TRP A 61 -0.55 0.82 -3.76
N GLU A 62 0.10 -0.12 -4.45
CA GLU A 62 0.32 -0.01 -5.90
C GLU A 62 -1.01 0.03 -6.67
N ALA A 63 -1.99 -0.79 -6.30
CA ALA A 63 -3.32 -0.78 -6.90
C ALA A 63 -4.04 0.56 -6.65
N MET A 64 -3.86 1.17 -5.48
CA MET A 64 -4.43 2.49 -5.19
C MET A 64 -3.81 3.59 -6.04
N LYS A 65 -2.49 3.57 -6.28
CA LYS A 65 -1.82 4.50 -7.22
C LYS A 65 -2.29 4.32 -8.67
N CYS A 66 -2.62 3.09 -9.06
CA CYS A 66 -3.24 2.83 -10.36
C CYS A 66 -4.63 3.46 -10.48
N ARG A 67 -5.41 3.39 -9.41
CA ARG A 67 -6.78 3.91 -9.38
C ARG A 67 -6.85 5.43 -9.22
N ILE A 68 -5.94 6.01 -8.45
CA ILE A 68 -5.93 7.43 -8.09
C ILE A 68 -4.65 8.06 -8.66
N PRO A 69 -4.72 8.63 -9.88
CA PRO A 69 -3.60 9.33 -10.54
C PRO A 69 -2.82 10.32 -9.68
N GLU A 70 -3.50 11.02 -8.81
CA GLU A 70 -2.99 12.13 -7.98
C GLU A 70 -1.97 11.65 -6.94
N LEU A 71 -2.02 10.36 -6.59
CA LEU A 71 -1.04 9.71 -5.72
C LEU A 71 0.32 9.52 -6.39
N ARG A 72 0.41 9.79 -7.69
CA ARG A 72 1.62 9.55 -8.47
C ARG A 72 2.37 10.86 -8.63
N ALA A 73 3.61 10.89 -8.15
CA ALA A 73 4.56 11.95 -8.50
C ALA A 73 5.15 11.67 -9.89
N VAL A 74 4.35 11.84 -10.94
CA VAL A 74 4.81 11.61 -12.31
C VAL A 74 5.29 12.93 -12.92
N PRO A 75 6.52 13.00 -13.46
CA PRO A 75 7.08 14.25 -13.95
C PRO A 75 6.49 14.71 -15.29
N ASP A 76 5.93 13.80 -16.09
CA ASP A 76 5.42 14.08 -17.44
C ASP A 76 4.30 13.13 -17.91
N LYS A 77 3.68 13.47 -19.05
CA LYS A 77 2.59 12.70 -19.68
C LYS A 77 3.01 11.29 -20.12
N GLN A 78 4.25 11.10 -20.55
CA GLN A 78 4.74 9.80 -21.03
C GLN A 78 4.91 8.83 -19.85
N GLY A 79 5.43 9.31 -18.72
CA GLY A 79 5.47 8.56 -17.46
C GLY A 79 4.08 8.18 -16.98
N TYR A 80 3.09 9.07 -17.14
CA TYR A 80 1.71 8.79 -16.73
C TYR A 80 1.13 7.63 -17.54
N LEU A 81 1.29 7.65 -18.86
CA LEU A 81 0.80 6.61 -19.76
C LEU A 81 1.51 5.27 -19.50
N ARG A 82 2.84 5.28 -19.36
CA ARG A 82 3.63 4.07 -19.09
C ARG A 82 3.14 3.36 -17.83
N HIS A 83 2.98 4.11 -16.74
CA HIS A 83 2.49 3.55 -15.49
C HIS A 83 1.02 3.13 -15.56
N LYS A 84 0.18 3.86 -16.30
CA LYS A 84 -1.21 3.45 -16.56
C LYS A 84 -1.26 2.11 -17.30
N PHE A 85 -0.39 1.89 -18.29
CA PHE A 85 -0.29 0.60 -18.98
C PHE A 85 0.23 -0.52 -18.07
N GLU A 86 1.22 -0.26 -17.21
CA GLU A 86 1.68 -1.22 -16.20
C GLU A 86 0.56 -1.65 -15.24
N CYS A 87 -0.26 -0.69 -14.81
CA CYS A 87 -1.43 -0.94 -13.97
C CYS A 87 -2.43 -1.89 -14.63
N TYR A 88 -2.79 -1.66 -15.90
CA TYR A 88 -3.70 -2.54 -16.65
C TYR A 88 -3.17 -3.95 -16.88
N ARG A 89 -1.84 -4.13 -16.85
CA ARG A 89 -1.22 -5.45 -17.06
C ARG A 89 -1.14 -6.26 -15.76
N LYS A 90 -1.12 -5.60 -14.61
CA LYS A 90 -0.87 -6.22 -13.30
C LYS A 90 -2.14 -6.52 -12.50
N TYR A 91 -3.22 -5.78 -12.72
CA TYR A 91 -4.50 -5.87 -12.02
C TYR A 91 -5.66 -5.82 -13.02
#